data_AF-A0A3M2T8F1-F1
#
_entry.id   AF-A0A3M2T8F1-F1
#
_cell.length_a   1.000
_cell.length_b   1.000
_cell.length_c   1.000
_cell.angle_alpha   90.00
_cell.angle_beta   90.00
_cell.angle_gamma   90.00
#
_symmetry.space_group_name_H-M   'P 1'
#
loop_
_entity.id
_entity.type
_entity.pdbx_description
1 polymer ?
#
loop_
_entity_poly.entity_id
_entity_poly.type
_entity_poly.pdbx_seq_one_letter_code
_entity_poly.pdbx_strand_id
1 'polypeptide(L)'
;MVALIGPPPADFVQRSETTEQCFDRNGAWIALEDAVVPPISQEKLEWRLSGNEKESFLYFLRSMLTWLPEERRTARQLLEDPWLL
;
A
#
# COMPACT_ATOMS: atom_id res chain seq x y z
N MET A 1 -6.25 0.72 3.24
CA MET A 1 -5.11 0.94 2.32
C MET A 1 -4.26 2.13 2.72
N VAL A 2 -4.83 3.34 2.86
CA VAL A 2 -4.06 4.58 3.17
C VAL A 2 -3.11 4.42 4.36
N ALA A 3 -3.57 3.84 5.47
CA ALA A 3 -2.71 3.62 6.65
C ALA A 3 -1.49 2.72 6.40
N LEU A 4 -1.57 1.80 5.44
CA LEU A 4 -0.53 0.78 5.19
C LEU A 4 0.42 1.16 4.06
N ILE A 5 -0.08 1.84 3.03
CA ILE A 5 0.69 2.12 1.80
C ILE A 5 0.67 3.62 1.41
N GLY A 6 0.21 4.49 2.31
CA GLY A 6 0.10 5.92 2.07
C GLY A 6 -1.09 6.32 1.19
N PRO A 7 -1.30 7.63 0.97
CA PRO A 7 -2.34 8.13 0.08
C PRO A 7 -2.12 7.67 -1.37
N PRO A 8 -3.18 7.46 -2.15
CA PRO A 8 -3.05 7.18 -3.58
C PRO A 8 -2.39 8.33 -4.33
N PRO A 9 -1.61 8.06 -5.39
CA PRO A 9 -1.12 9.10 -6.29
C PRO A 9 -2.30 9.72 -7.07
N ALA A 10 -2.15 10.98 -7.49
CA ALA A 10 -3.19 11.70 -8.24
C ALA A 10 -3.60 10.95 -9.52
N ASP A 11 -2.65 10.36 -10.24
CA ASP A 11 -2.89 9.53 -11.42
C ASP A 11 -3.81 8.35 -11.13
N PHE A 12 -3.80 7.79 -9.92
CA PHE A 12 -4.72 6.72 -9.54
C PHE A 12 -6.14 7.27 -9.35
N VAL A 13 -6.27 8.41 -8.65
CA VAL A 13 -7.57 9.03 -8.35
C VAL A 13 -8.27 9.50 -9.60
N GLN A 14 -7.53 10.01 -10.60
CA GLN A 14 -8.09 10.55 -11.83
C GLN A 14 -8.54 9.46 -12.83
N ARG A 15 -8.19 8.20 -12.61
CA ARG A 15 -8.55 7.09 -13.52
C ARG A 15 -9.99 6.59 -13.34
N SER A 16 -10.66 6.96 -12.26
CA SER A 16 -12.02 6.50 -11.96
C SER A 16 -12.90 7.63 -11.46
N GLU A 17 -14.16 7.62 -11.86
CA GLU A 17 -15.17 8.55 -11.33
C GLU A 17 -15.59 8.15 -9.90
N THR A 18 -15.38 6.89 -9.51
CA THR A 18 -15.77 6.40 -8.18
C THR A 18 -14.76 6.74 -7.09
N THR A 19 -13.50 7.02 -7.43
CA THR A 19 -12.46 7.36 -6.45
C THR A 19 -12.70 8.72 -5.80
N GLU A 20 -13.42 9.63 -6.46
CA GLU A 20 -13.84 10.92 -5.89
C GLU A 20 -14.80 10.77 -4.70
N GLN A 21 -15.44 9.60 -4.53
CA GLN A 21 -16.28 9.30 -3.37
C GLN A 21 -15.46 9.04 -2.10
N CYS A 22 -14.14 8.92 -2.23
CA CYS A 22 -13.22 8.58 -1.13
C CYS A 22 -12.07 9.56 -1.02
N PHE A 23 -11.57 10.07 -2.14
CA PHE A 23 -10.36 10.89 -2.19
C PHE A 23 -10.61 12.21 -2.91
N ASP A 24 -9.98 13.27 -2.45
CA ASP A 24 -9.90 14.51 -3.21
C ASP A 24 -8.96 14.34 -4.41
N ARG A 25 -8.87 15.37 -5.26
CA ARG A 25 -8.02 15.35 -6.47
C ARG A 25 -6.52 15.15 -6.18
N ASN A 26 -6.07 15.38 -4.95
CA ASN A 26 -4.69 15.21 -4.52
C ASN A 26 -4.44 13.84 -3.84
N GLY A 27 -5.48 13.00 -3.72
CA GLY A 27 -5.38 11.70 -3.05
C GLY A 27 -5.59 11.76 -1.53
N ALA A 28 -6.02 12.90 -0.97
CA ALA A 28 -6.34 12.99 0.45
C ALA A 28 -7.70 12.35 0.74
N TRP A 29 -7.79 11.62 1.85
CA TRP A 29 -9.03 11.01 2.32
C TRP A 29 -10.05 12.08 2.73
N ILE A 30 -11.26 12.06 2.13
CA ILE A 30 -12.22 13.16 2.28
C ILE A 30 -13.02 13.14 3.58
N ALA A 31 -13.21 11.96 4.19
CA ALA A 31 -13.99 11.81 5.42
C ALA A 31 -13.08 11.73 6.66
N LEU A 32 -12.03 12.55 6.70
CA LEU A 32 -11.05 12.52 7.81
C LEU A 32 -11.70 12.90 9.15
N GLU A 33 -12.73 13.74 9.14
CA GLU A 33 -13.47 14.15 10.34
C GLU A 33 -14.34 13.01 10.90
N ASP A 34 -14.98 12.22 10.03
CA ASP A 34 -15.87 11.12 10.43
C ASP A 34 -15.12 9.79 10.66
N ALA A 35 -14.04 9.57 9.90
CA ALA A 35 -13.31 8.32 9.86
C ALA A 35 -11.80 8.58 9.72
N VAL A 36 -11.14 8.73 10.86
CA VAL A 36 -9.69 8.97 10.91
C VAL A 36 -8.93 7.75 10.39
N VAL A 37 -7.87 8.01 9.60
CA VAL A 37 -6.94 6.96 9.18
C VAL A 37 -6.18 6.45 10.42
N PRO A 38 -6.25 5.15 10.76
CA PRO A 38 -5.63 4.64 11.98
C PRO A 38 -4.09 4.74 11.90
N PRO A 39 -3.40 5.04 13.02
CA PRO A 39 -1.93 5.22 13.06
C PRO A 39 -1.17 3.87 13.10
N ILE A 40 -1.56 2.95 12.24
CA ILE A 40 -0.93 1.64 12.03
C ILE A 40 0.11 1.73 10.90
N SER A 41 1.04 0.78 10.87
CA SER A 41 1.99 0.64 9.77
C SER A 41 2.27 -0.83 9.52
N GLN A 42 2.81 -1.16 8.36
CA GLN A 42 3.20 -2.54 8.04
C GLN A 42 4.26 -3.07 9.02
N GLU A 43 5.19 -2.21 9.45
CA GLU A 43 6.20 -2.53 10.46
C GLU A 43 5.57 -2.85 11.82
N LYS A 44 4.52 -2.14 12.23
CA LYS A 44 3.85 -2.42 13.50
C LYS A 44 3.01 -3.70 13.43
N LEU A 45 2.40 -3.98 12.28
CA LEU A 45 1.56 -5.16 12.10
C LEU A 45 2.37 -6.46 11.95
N GLU A 46 3.54 -6.40 11.31
CA GLU A 46 4.44 -7.54 11.24
C GLU A 46 5.25 -7.66 12.54
N TRP A 47 4.65 -8.26 13.55
CA TRP A 47 5.28 -8.42 14.86
C TRP A 47 6.08 -9.73 15.01
N ARG A 48 5.93 -10.70 14.09
CA ARG A 48 6.53 -12.02 14.20
C ARG A 48 7.97 -12.02 13.73
N LEU A 49 8.26 -11.32 12.62
CA LEU A 49 9.60 -11.21 12.07
C LEU A 49 10.39 -10.08 12.75
N SER A 50 11.72 -10.14 12.67
CA SER A 50 12.61 -9.10 13.21
C SER A 50 13.88 -8.93 12.35
N GLY A 51 14.57 -7.80 12.52
CA GLY A 51 15.81 -7.51 11.80
C GLY A 51 15.64 -7.56 10.27
N ASN A 52 16.69 -8.04 9.59
CA ASN A 52 16.76 -8.08 8.12
C ASN A 52 15.65 -8.94 7.47
N GLU A 53 15.19 -9.99 8.16
CA GLU A 53 14.12 -10.85 7.66
C GLU A 53 12.80 -10.07 7.55
N LYS A 54 12.49 -9.27 8.56
CA LYS A 54 11.32 -8.39 8.55
C LYS A 54 11.44 -7.33 7.45
N GLU A 55 12.60 -6.70 7.31
CA GLU A 55 12.83 -5.69 6.28
C GLU A 55 12.63 -6.27 4.87
N SER A 56 13.18 -7.46 4.63
CA SER A 56 13.05 -8.18 3.35
C SER A 56 11.60 -8.57 3.07
N PHE A 57 10.87 -9.07 4.09
CA PHE A 57 9.45 -9.38 3.95
C PHE A 57 8.62 -8.15 3.63
N LEU A 58 8.86 -7.04 4.31
CA LEU A 58 8.13 -5.79 4.08
C LEU A 58 8.41 -5.23 2.68
N TYR A 59 9.64 -5.36 2.19
CA TYR A 59 9.97 -5.02 0.81
C TYR A 59 9.18 -5.89 -0.19
N PHE A 60 9.16 -7.21 0.03
CA PHE A 60 8.35 -8.14 -0.76
C PHE A 60 6.86 -7.77 -0.75
N LEU A 61 6.28 -7.50 0.43
CA LEU A 61 4.89 -7.07 0.62
C LEU A 61 4.55 -5.78 -0.14
N ARG A 62 5.44 -4.78 -0.09
CA ARG A 62 5.25 -3.50 -0.79
C ARG A 62 5.24 -3.65 -2.31
N SER A 63 5.96 -4.65 -2.83
CA SER A 63 5.93 -4.94 -4.27
C SER A 63 4.58 -5.50 -4.76
N MET A 64 3.75 -6.02 -3.84
CA MET A 64 2.38 -6.49 -4.10
C MET A 64 1.33 -5.42 -3.79
N LEU A 65 1.53 -4.64 -2.72
CA LEU A 65 0.57 -3.66 -2.23
C LEU A 65 0.91 -2.26 -2.75
N THR A 66 0.64 -2.03 -4.03
CA THR A 66 0.78 -0.74 -4.70
C THR A 66 -0.59 -0.20 -5.16
N TRP A 67 -0.71 1.13 -5.22
CA TRP A 67 -1.91 1.78 -5.74
C TRP A 67 -2.06 1.58 -7.24
N LEU A 68 -1.00 1.89 -8.00
CA LEU A 68 -0.99 1.73 -9.45
C LEU A 68 -0.84 0.24 -9.81
N PRO A 69 -1.81 -0.33 -10.54
CA PRO A 69 -1.75 -1.75 -10.92
C PRO A 69 -0.50 -2.09 -11.72
N GLU A 70 0.00 -1.15 -12.53
CA GLU A 70 1.16 -1.35 -13.41
C GLU A 70 2.48 -1.45 -12.63
N GLU A 71 2.54 -0.89 -11.43
CA GLU A 71 3.70 -0.98 -10.54
C GLU A 71 3.70 -2.28 -9.71
N ARG A 72 2.58 -3.01 -9.71
CA ARG A 72 2.44 -4.24 -8.94
C ARG A 72 3.23 -5.36 -9.61
N ARG A 73 4.10 -6.03 -8.86
CA ARG A 73 4.77 -7.23 -9.37
C ARG A 73 3.73 -8.33 -9.62
N THR A 74 3.88 -9.00 -10.76
CA THR A 74 3.03 -10.13 -11.13
C THR A 74 3.34 -11.33 -10.24
N ALA A 75 2.38 -12.27 -10.12
CA ALA A 75 2.60 -13.53 -9.39
C ALA A 75 3.88 -14.26 -9.85
N ARG A 76 4.17 -14.27 -11.14
CA ARG A 76 5.40 -14.86 -11.69
C ARG A 76 6.67 -14.16 -11.19
N GLN A 77 6.71 -12.83 -11.22
CA GLN A 77 7.86 -12.06 -10.73
C GLN A 77 8.04 -12.19 -9.22
N LEU A 78 6.95 -12.34 -8.47
CA LEU A 78 6.99 -12.54 -7.03
C LEU A 78 7.59 -13.90 -6.67
N LEU A 79 7.32 -14.96 -7.45
CA LEU A 79 7.96 -16.27 -7.24
C LEU A 79 9.48 -16.25 -7.39
N GLU A 80 10.02 -15.25 -8.09
CA GLU A 80 11.46 -15.04 -8.27
C GLU A 80 12.06 -14.11 -7.20
N ASP A 81 11.26 -13.64 -6.23
CA ASP A 81 11.73 -12.73 -5.19
C ASP A 81 12.62 -13.44 -4.16
N PRO A 82 13.79 -12.88 -3.78
CA PRO A 82 14.69 -13.50 -2.81
C PRO A 82 14.08 -13.79 -1.45
N TRP A 83 13.00 -13.09 -1.05
CA TRP A 83 12.36 -13.39 0.23
C TRP A 83 11.61 -14.74 0.24
N LEU A 84 11.20 -15.24 -0.94
CA LEU A 84 10.54 -16.55 -1.08
C LEU A 84 11.51 -17.72 -1.31
N LEU A 85 12.79 -17.43 -1.59
CA LEU A 85 13.84 -18.41 -1.93
C LEU A 85 14.81 -18.63 -0.78
#